data_AF-A0A848VJI8-F1
#
_entry.id   AF-A0A848VJI8-F1
#
_cell.length_a   1.000
_cell.length_b   1.000
_cell.length_c   1.000
_cell.angle_alpha   90.00
_cell.angle_beta   90.00
_cell.angle_gamma   90.00
#
_symmetry.space_group_name_H-M   'P 1'
#
loop_
_entity.id
_entity.type
_entity.pdbx_description
1 polymer ?
#
loop_
_entity_poly.entity_id
_entity_poly.type
_entity_poly.pdbx_seq_one_letter_code
_entity_poly.pdbx_strand_id
1 'polypeptide(L)'
;MTTDAYYPDTFARWERRPAHTWPRRIARRAAIRLGYERLRLSGRLEEGLATPRIQFYCLHHLFRDEEAPFRALLTRLSEHFDFVTWSEGVRMVLEGEVPSRPVACFSSDDGYLSNLRLGRVLADFGASCCFFLNPVSLLPHADAWNTRFCATRLQARPTRFLSERDVESLLATGHEVGNHTLTHVVCSETPADQLAAEIGESRAWLESRFGPVPHFAWPYGQMHHFSTTAEQLVAETGHVSAAGVVRGAYRKEDSLPVSGDFRADPPSSLVTFGPGQTDLLILRRDQLWAAAPIEEALYFTARNGLERSGALPVLTDPVPPGTNGLAHWDAVAWPQASKAAQYAPSPRTAARNVRSSTARSSQMDQFRT
;
A
#
# COMPACT_ATOMS: atom_id res chain seq x y z
N MET A 1 -4.21 -34.40 -14.95
CA MET A 1 -4.82 -34.03 -13.67
C MET A 1 -4.25 -32.69 -13.28
N THR A 2 -5.04 -31.62 -13.41
CA THR A 2 -4.65 -30.29 -12.92
C THR A 2 -4.65 -30.37 -11.40
N THR A 3 -3.47 -30.31 -10.79
CA THR A 3 -3.38 -30.04 -9.35
C THR A 3 -3.81 -28.60 -9.16
N ASP A 4 -5.06 -28.38 -8.72
CA ASP A 4 -5.52 -27.05 -8.30
C ASP A 4 -4.49 -26.47 -7.31
N ALA A 5 -4.09 -25.21 -7.50
CA ALA A 5 -3.06 -24.64 -6.65
C ALA A 5 -3.62 -24.49 -5.23
N TYR A 6 -2.89 -25.04 -4.26
CA TYR A 6 -3.26 -24.95 -2.86
C TYR A 6 -2.92 -23.56 -2.30
N TYR A 7 -3.95 -22.78 -2.00
CA TYR A 7 -3.84 -21.48 -1.33
C TYR A 7 -4.22 -21.61 0.15
N PRO A 8 -3.26 -21.60 1.09
CA PRO A 8 -3.58 -21.68 2.51
C PRO A 8 -4.27 -20.40 3.01
N ASP A 9 -5.34 -20.58 3.79
CA ASP A 9 -6.05 -19.48 4.46
C ASP A 9 -5.45 -19.12 5.84
N THR A 10 -4.35 -19.76 6.25
CA THR A 10 -3.61 -19.44 7.47
C THR A 10 -2.19 -19.02 7.15
N PHE A 11 -1.71 -17.98 7.83
CA PHE A 11 -0.36 -17.46 7.71
C PHE A 11 0.67 -18.52 8.09
N ALA A 12 0.43 -19.30 9.15
CA ALA A 12 1.35 -20.38 9.55
C ALA A 12 1.59 -21.42 8.43
N ARG A 13 0.59 -21.65 7.58
CA ARG A 13 0.71 -22.55 6.42
C ARG A 13 1.26 -21.83 5.19
N TRP A 14 0.93 -20.55 5.03
CA TRP A 14 1.40 -19.72 3.92
C TRP A 14 2.88 -19.38 4.04
N GLU A 15 3.36 -18.92 5.20
CA GLU A 15 4.69 -18.35 5.39
C GLU A 15 5.84 -19.37 5.33
N ARG A 16 5.57 -20.69 5.56
CA ARG A 16 6.54 -21.78 5.79
C ARG A 16 8.01 -21.39 5.48
N ARG A 17 8.71 -20.89 6.50
CA ARG A 17 10.06 -20.33 6.35
C ARG A 17 11.15 -21.40 6.51
N PRO A 18 12.29 -21.25 5.80
CA PRO A 18 13.44 -22.13 5.98
C PRO A 18 13.96 -22.13 7.42
N ALA A 19 14.34 -23.31 7.92
CA ALA A 19 14.84 -23.51 9.29
C ALA A 19 16.05 -22.60 9.63
N HIS A 20 16.91 -22.31 8.65
CA HIS A 20 18.10 -21.49 8.86
C HIS A 20 17.81 -20.03 9.26
N THR A 21 16.58 -19.53 9.03
CA THR A 21 16.17 -18.17 9.42
C THR A 21 15.76 -18.06 10.89
N TRP A 22 15.54 -19.18 11.58
CA TRP A 22 14.96 -19.21 12.92
C TRP A 22 15.82 -18.57 14.00
N PRO A 23 17.15 -18.81 14.09
CA PRO A 23 17.97 -18.23 15.16
C PRO A 23 17.92 -16.70 15.18
N ARG A 24 18.06 -16.06 14.01
CA ARG A 24 17.98 -14.60 13.87
C ARG A 24 16.61 -14.06 14.25
N ARG A 25 15.52 -14.73 13.86
CA ARG A 25 14.15 -14.32 14.23
C ARG A 25 13.91 -14.42 15.73
N ILE A 26 14.37 -15.50 16.36
CA ILE A 26 14.24 -15.68 17.81
C ILE A 26 15.00 -14.58 18.54
N ALA A 27 16.26 -14.33 18.15
CA ALA A 27 17.07 -13.26 18.73
C ALA A 27 16.41 -11.87 18.55
N ARG A 28 15.93 -11.56 17.34
CA ARG A 28 15.21 -10.30 17.05
C ARG A 28 13.96 -10.16 17.91
N ARG A 29 13.13 -11.21 18.00
CA ARG A 29 11.90 -11.18 18.82
C ARG A 29 12.22 -11.03 20.31
N ALA A 30 13.26 -11.69 20.81
CA ALA A 30 13.70 -11.51 22.19
C ALA A 30 14.17 -10.08 22.46
N ALA A 31 14.95 -9.48 21.55
CA ALA A 31 15.41 -8.10 21.66
C ALA A 31 14.25 -7.09 21.65
N ILE A 32 13.29 -7.26 20.73
CA ILE A 32 12.08 -6.43 20.67
C ILE A 32 11.25 -6.60 21.94
N ARG A 33 11.09 -7.83 22.44
CA ARG A 33 10.34 -8.06 23.69
C ARG A 33 11.01 -7.40 24.89
N LEU A 34 12.34 -7.48 25.01
CA LEU A 34 13.08 -6.77 26.04
C LEU A 34 12.91 -5.25 25.93
N GLY A 35 12.96 -4.72 24.71
CA GLY A 35 12.68 -3.30 24.44
C GLY A 35 11.27 -2.88 24.85
N TYR A 36 10.27 -3.70 24.51
CA TYR A 36 8.88 -3.52 24.91
C TYR A 36 8.73 -3.51 26.43
N GLU A 37 9.25 -4.52 27.13
CA GLU A 37 9.16 -4.59 28.59
C GLU A 37 9.88 -3.41 29.25
N ARG A 38 11.00 -2.96 28.71
CA ARG A 38 11.69 -1.75 29.19
C ARG A 38 10.82 -0.49 29.05
N LEU A 39 10.15 -0.29 27.91
CA LEU A 39 9.23 0.84 27.73
C LEU A 39 8.02 0.72 28.65
N ARG A 40 7.46 -0.49 28.78
CA ARG A 40 6.29 -0.75 29.63
C ARG A 40 6.60 -0.46 31.10
N LEU A 41 7.69 -1.00 31.64
CA LEU A 41 8.08 -0.84 33.04
C LEU A 41 8.51 0.59 33.38
N SER A 42 8.97 1.37 32.40
CA SER A 42 9.33 2.78 32.60
C SER A 42 8.16 3.75 32.39
N GLY A 43 6.96 3.27 32.04
CA GLY A 43 5.80 4.11 31.69
C GLY A 43 5.89 4.78 30.32
N ARG A 44 7.06 4.73 29.67
CA ARG A 44 7.33 5.34 28.36
C ARG A 44 6.54 4.70 27.22
N LEU A 45 6.04 3.48 27.41
CA LEU A 45 5.13 2.85 26.45
C LEU A 45 3.85 3.69 26.29
N GLU A 46 3.18 4.01 27.40
CA GLU A 46 1.95 4.82 27.36
C GLU A 46 2.24 6.24 26.87
N GLU A 47 3.34 6.83 27.32
CA GLU A 47 3.81 8.14 26.84
C GLU A 47 3.92 8.16 25.31
N GLY A 48 4.66 7.21 24.73
CA GLY A 48 4.84 7.12 23.28
C GLY A 48 3.58 6.74 22.51
N LEU A 49 2.70 5.93 23.10
CA LEU A 49 1.41 5.64 22.49
C LEU A 49 0.51 6.87 22.47
N ALA A 50 0.55 7.71 23.51
CA ALA A 50 -0.28 8.91 23.64
C ALA A 50 0.29 10.17 22.96
N THR A 51 1.54 10.18 22.49
CA THR A 51 2.13 11.36 21.83
C THR A 51 1.33 11.80 20.60
N PRO A 52 0.81 13.04 20.54
CA PRO A 52 0.06 13.51 19.38
C PRO A 52 0.89 13.50 18.09
N ARG A 53 0.36 12.84 17.05
CA ARG A 53 1.00 12.66 15.73
C ARG A 53 0.00 12.12 14.72
N ILE A 54 0.35 12.19 13.44
CA ILE A 54 -0.32 11.43 12.37
C ILE A 54 0.59 10.24 12.02
N GLN A 55 0.03 9.04 12.09
CA GLN A 55 0.75 7.79 11.93
C GLN A 55 0.13 6.97 10.80
N PHE A 56 0.94 6.62 9.80
CA PHE A 56 0.51 5.76 8.70
C PHE A 56 1.05 4.34 8.87
N TYR A 57 0.18 3.35 8.74
CA TYR A 57 0.49 1.92 8.82
C TYR A 57 0.35 1.24 7.46
N CYS A 58 1.27 0.32 7.17
CA CYS A 58 1.31 -0.50 5.96
C CYS A 58 1.14 -1.98 6.34
N LEU A 59 0.02 -2.57 5.92
CA LEU A 59 -0.26 -4.00 5.95
C LEU A 59 -0.15 -4.59 4.54
N HIS A 60 -0.29 -5.90 4.41
CA HIS A 60 -0.34 -6.58 3.10
C HIS A 60 -1.44 -7.64 3.06
N HIS A 61 -1.62 -8.37 4.16
CA HIS A 61 -2.61 -9.43 4.30
C HIS A 61 -3.19 -9.48 5.71
N LEU A 62 -4.33 -10.15 5.83
CA LEU A 62 -4.83 -10.68 7.10
C LEU A 62 -5.39 -12.11 6.91
N PHE A 63 -4.58 -13.12 7.22
CA PHE A 63 -4.99 -14.52 7.24
C PHE A 63 -5.85 -14.85 8.46
N ARG A 64 -6.49 -16.02 8.46
CA ARG A 64 -7.47 -16.40 9.49
C ARG A 64 -6.88 -16.45 10.90
N ASP A 65 -5.66 -16.96 11.03
CA ASP A 65 -4.92 -17.08 12.31
C ASP A 65 -4.28 -15.75 12.75
N GLU A 66 -4.29 -14.72 11.91
CA GLU A 66 -3.85 -13.38 12.24
C GLU A 66 -4.98 -12.46 12.75
N GLU A 67 -6.25 -12.84 12.55
CA GLU A 67 -7.40 -11.98 12.88
C GLU A 67 -7.50 -11.65 14.37
N ALA A 68 -7.39 -12.66 15.24
CA ALA A 68 -7.49 -12.45 16.69
C ALA A 68 -6.39 -11.52 17.25
N PRO A 69 -5.08 -11.73 16.97
CA PRO A 69 -4.05 -10.81 17.45
C PRO A 69 -4.17 -9.42 16.81
N PHE A 70 -4.60 -9.31 15.55
CA PHE A 70 -4.82 -8.02 14.91
C PHE A 70 -5.97 -7.23 15.55
N ARG A 71 -7.09 -7.89 15.89
CA ARG A 71 -8.18 -7.25 16.66
C ARG A 71 -7.70 -6.77 18.02
N ALA A 72 -6.91 -7.57 18.74
CA ALA A 72 -6.35 -7.16 20.02
C ALA A 72 -5.43 -5.93 19.88
N LEU A 73 -4.65 -5.84 18.80
CA LEU A 73 -3.87 -4.66 18.47
C LEU A 73 -4.76 -3.45 18.21
N LEU A 74 -5.81 -3.57 17.40
CA LEU A 74 -6.73 -2.47 17.12
C LEU A 74 -7.43 -1.98 18.38
N THR A 75 -7.88 -2.88 19.26
CA THR A 75 -8.41 -2.51 20.58
C THR A 75 -7.40 -1.67 21.36
N ARG A 76 -6.15 -2.13 21.43
CA ARG A 76 -5.11 -1.41 22.18
C ARG A 76 -4.75 -0.07 21.55
N LEU A 77 -4.74 0.03 20.23
CA LEU A 77 -4.53 1.31 19.54
C LEU A 77 -5.70 2.27 19.79
N SER A 78 -6.95 1.80 19.75
CA SER A 78 -8.14 2.64 19.92
C SER A 78 -8.25 3.32 21.30
N GLU A 79 -7.53 2.82 22.31
CA GLU A 79 -7.44 3.47 23.62
C GLU A 79 -6.69 4.83 23.53
N HIS A 80 -5.80 4.97 22.56
CA HIS A 80 -4.91 6.14 22.41
C HIS A 80 -5.13 6.90 21.10
N PHE A 81 -5.44 6.19 20.03
CA PHE A 81 -5.49 6.72 18.67
C PHE A 81 -6.92 6.94 18.20
N ASP A 82 -7.12 8.04 17.47
CA ASP A 82 -8.29 8.20 16.62
C ASP A 82 -8.00 7.59 15.24
N PHE A 83 -8.95 6.83 14.71
CA PHE A 83 -8.80 6.20 13.39
C PHE A 83 -9.44 7.10 12.33
N VAL A 84 -8.66 7.45 11.30
CA VAL A 84 -9.13 8.28 10.18
C VAL A 84 -8.80 7.60 8.85
N THR A 85 -9.42 8.11 7.78
CA THR A 85 -9.12 7.64 6.42
C THR A 85 -7.71 8.02 6.01
N TRP A 86 -7.17 7.32 5.00
CA TRP A 86 -5.87 7.66 4.46
C TRP A 86 -5.86 9.08 3.87
N SER A 87 -6.90 9.44 3.12
CA SER A 87 -7.05 10.78 2.54
C SER A 87 -7.10 11.86 3.61
N GLU A 88 -7.79 11.61 4.72
CA GLU A 88 -7.86 12.55 5.84
C GLU A 88 -6.49 12.72 6.50
N GLY A 89 -5.77 11.64 6.76
CA GLY A 89 -4.40 11.72 7.27
C GLY A 89 -3.47 12.52 6.34
N VAL A 90 -3.58 12.31 5.02
CA VAL A 90 -2.81 13.08 4.01
C VAL A 90 -3.16 14.56 4.08
N ARG A 91 -4.46 14.90 4.14
CA ARG A 91 -4.96 16.27 4.27
C ARG A 91 -4.40 16.94 5.52
N MET A 92 -4.48 16.28 6.68
CA MET A 92 -3.94 16.78 7.94
C MET A 92 -2.43 17.08 7.84
N VAL A 93 -1.65 16.23 7.17
CA VAL A 93 -0.21 16.49 6.96
C VAL A 93 -0.01 17.70 6.05
N LEU A 94 -0.72 17.79 4.93
CA LEU A 94 -0.60 18.90 3.98
C LEU A 94 -0.99 20.25 4.58
N GLU A 95 -2.01 20.27 5.44
CA GLU A 95 -2.49 21.47 6.11
C GLU A 95 -1.70 21.81 7.40
N GLY A 96 -0.75 20.97 7.80
CA GLY A 96 0.01 21.14 9.03
C GLY A 96 -0.84 21.04 10.28
N GLU A 97 -1.92 20.25 10.23
CA GLU A 97 -2.79 20.02 11.38
C GLU A 97 -2.07 19.28 12.50
N VAL A 98 -2.38 19.68 13.72
CA VAL A 98 -1.85 19.07 14.93
C VAL A 98 -2.99 18.43 15.67
N PRO A 99 -3.14 17.10 15.62
CA PRO A 99 -4.21 16.46 16.34
C PRO A 99 -3.95 16.54 17.85
N SER A 100 -5.01 16.54 18.65
CA SER A 100 -4.90 16.57 20.13
C SER A 100 -4.55 15.20 20.71
N ARG A 101 -4.87 14.13 19.95
CA ARG A 101 -4.53 12.73 20.19
C ARG A 101 -3.77 12.20 18.98
N PRO A 102 -3.01 11.11 19.10
CA PRO A 102 -2.43 10.49 17.92
C PRO A 102 -3.53 9.96 17.00
N VAL A 103 -3.25 9.97 15.70
CA VAL A 103 -4.16 9.54 14.65
C VAL A 103 -3.52 8.40 13.86
N ALA A 104 -4.28 7.34 13.59
CA ALA A 104 -3.82 6.19 12.81
C ALA A 104 -4.56 6.11 11.46
N CYS A 105 -3.78 5.98 10.40
CA CYS A 105 -4.24 5.76 9.02
C CYS A 105 -3.72 4.41 8.55
N PHE A 106 -4.57 3.58 7.95
CA PHE A 106 -4.19 2.24 7.50
C PHE A 106 -4.14 2.14 5.99
N SER A 107 -3.19 1.37 5.49
CA SER A 107 -3.11 0.95 4.10
C SER A 107 -2.77 -0.52 3.99
N SER A 108 -3.12 -1.11 2.85
CA SER A 108 -2.64 -2.43 2.48
C SER A 108 -2.23 -2.49 1.02
N ASP A 109 -1.10 -3.12 0.74
CA ASP A 109 -0.54 -3.19 -0.60
C ASP A 109 -0.92 -4.54 -1.28
N ASP A 110 -0.58 -4.68 -2.57
CA ASP A 110 -0.68 -5.88 -3.44
C ASP A 110 -2.07 -6.42 -3.80
N GLY A 111 -3.12 -6.10 -3.03
CA GLY A 111 -4.48 -6.56 -3.31
C GLY A 111 -4.70 -8.07 -3.10
N TYR A 112 -4.09 -8.67 -2.08
CA TYR A 112 -4.36 -10.07 -1.72
C TYR A 112 -5.83 -10.30 -1.34
N LEU A 113 -6.38 -11.47 -1.66
CA LEU A 113 -7.77 -11.83 -1.34
C LEU A 113 -8.04 -11.79 0.18
N SER A 114 -7.02 -12.04 1.00
CA SER A 114 -7.08 -11.90 2.46
C SER A 114 -7.40 -10.47 2.91
N ASN A 115 -7.28 -9.46 2.04
CA ASN A 115 -7.66 -8.09 2.32
C ASN A 115 -9.17 -7.89 2.49
N LEU A 116 -10.02 -8.82 2.01
CA LEU A 116 -11.45 -8.85 2.39
C LEU A 116 -11.62 -9.01 3.90
N ARG A 117 -10.81 -9.87 4.52
CA ARG A 117 -10.80 -10.06 5.97
C ARG A 117 -10.27 -8.82 6.67
N LEU A 118 -9.19 -8.24 6.15
CA LEU A 118 -8.60 -7.01 6.69
C LEU A 118 -9.59 -5.86 6.71
N GLY A 119 -10.23 -5.58 5.57
CA GLY A 119 -11.23 -4.52 5.45
C GLY A 119 -12.39 -4.71 6.42
N ARG A 120 -13.00 -5.90 6.46
CA ARG A 120 -14.06 -6.22 7.41
C ARG A 120 -13.64 -5.95 8.87
N VAL A 121 -12.45 -6.41 9.26
CA VAL A 121 -11.97 -6.23 10.63
C VAL A 121 -11.74 -4.75 10.94
N LEU A 122 -11.18 -3.96 10.01
CA LEU A 122 -11.01 -2.51 10.22
C LEU A 122 -12.36 -1.79 10.32
N ALA A 123 -13.33 -2.16 9.47
CA ALA A 123 -14.68 -1.61 9.50
C ALA A 123 -15.41 -1.88 10.84
N ASP A 124 -15.20 -3.04 11.46
CA ASP A 124 -15.73 -3.35 12.80
C ASP A 124 -15.23 -2.37 13.88
N PHE A 125 -14.08 -1.72 13.66
CA PHE A 125 -13.50 -0.70 14.54
C PHE A 125 -13.77 0.73 14.06
N GLY A 126 -14.60 0.93 13.04
CA GLY A 126 -14.83 2.24 12.43
C GLY A 126 -13.62 2.80 11.69
N ALA A 127 -12.64 1.96 11.36
CA ALA A 127 -11.43 2.36 10.64
C ALA A 127 -11.57 2.13 9.14
N SER A 128 -10.90 2.99 8.36
CA SER A 128 -10.74 2.82 6.91
C SER A 128 -9.35 2.27 6.57
N CYS A 129 -9.20 1.80 5.33
CA CYS A 129 -7.96 1.28 4.77
C CYS A 129 -7.85 1.77 3.33
N CYS A 130 -6.71 2.34 2.94
CA CYS A 130 -6.39 2.56 1.53
C CYS A 130 -5.70 1.32 0.97
N PHE A 131 -6.38 0.64 0.05
CA PHE A 131 -5.84 -0.52 -0.65
C PHE A 131 -5.06 -0.04 -1.88
N PHE A 132 -3.74 -0.15 -1.85
CA PHE A 132 -2.88 0.16 -2.98
C PHE A 132 -2.85 -1.04 -3.93
N LEU A 133 -3.52 -0.91 -5.06
CA LEU A 133 -3.80 -2.02 -5.98
C LEU A 133 -3.01 -1.88 -7.27
N ASN A 134 -2.58 -3.04 -7.79
CA ASN A 134 -2.04 -3.18 -9.12
C ASN A 134 -3.10 -3.84 -10.03
N PRO A 135 -3.64 -3.14 -11.05
CA PRO A 135 -4.75 -3.65 -11.86
C PRO A 135 -4.56 -5.05 -12.43
N VAL A 136 -3.33 -5.43 -12.80
CA VAL A 136 -3.12 -6.76 -13.36
C VAL A 136 -3.42 -7.89 -12.38
N SER A 137 -3.34 -7.70 -11.05
CA SER A 137 -3.72 -8.77 -10.11
C SER A 137 -5.22 -8.89 -9.93
N LEU A 138 -5.99 -7.86 -10.27
CA LEU A 138 -7.46 -7.84 -10.12
C LEU A 138 -8.18 -8.58 -11.25
N LEU A 139 -7.49 -8.80 -12.38
CA LEU A 139 -8.05 -9.50 -13.52
C LEU A 139 -8.19 -11.01 -13.24
N PRO A 140 -9.15 -11.70 -13.89
CA PRO A 140 -9.27 -13.14 -13.77
C PRO A 140 -8.04 -13.86 -14.36
N HIS A 141 -7.41 -14.70 -13.55
CA HIS A 141 -6.21 -15.44 -13.93
C HIS A 141 -6.30 -16.92 -13.58
N ALA A 142 -5.58 -17.75 -14.34
CA ALA A 142 -5.33 -19.13 -13.93
C ALA A 142 -4.32 -19.17 -12.76
N ASP A 143 -4.40 -20.20 -11.92
CA ASP A 143 -3.53 -20.39 -10.76
C ASP A 143 -2.02 -20.33 -11.07
N ALA A 144 -1.63 -20.76 -12.27
CA ALA A 144 -0.25 -20.70 -12.75
C ALA A 144 0.26 -19.24 -12.88
N TRP A 145 -0.61 -18.31 -13.28
CA TRP A 145 -0.27 -16.89 -13.33
C TRP A 145 -0.11 -16.33 -11.91
N ASN A 146 -1.04 -16.61 -11.00
CA ASN A 146 -0.94 -16.17 -9.59
C ASN A 146 0.38 -16.66 -8.96
N THR A 147 0.71 -17.92 -9.20
CA THR A 147 1.97 -18.53 -8.73
C THR A 147 3.19 -17.77 -9.26
N ARG A 148 3.21 -17.48 -10.56
CA ARG A 148 4.30 -16.72 -11.20
C ARG A 148 4.37 -15.29 -10.70
N PHE A 149 3.24 -14.60 -10.59
CA PHE A 149 3.17 -13.20 -10.16
C PHE A 149 3.66 -13.06 -8.72
N CYS A 150 3.17 -13.90 -7.80
CA CYS A 150 3.66 -13.93 -6.41
C CYS A 150 5.17 -14.17 -6.34
N ALA A 151 5.70 -15.14 -7.11
CA ALA A 151 7.12 -15.48 -7.07
C ALA A 151 8.02 -14.39 -7.68
N THR A 152 7.60 -13.77 -8.78
CA THR A 152 8.46 -12.88 -9.59
C THR A 152 8.28 -11.40 -9.31
N ARG A 153 7.09 -10.97 -8.86
CA ARG A 153 6.81 -9.56 -8.55
C ARG A 153 6.76 -9.32 -7.05
N LEU A 154 6.05 -10.17 -6.31
CA LEU A 154 5.81 -9.93 -4.87
C LEU A 154 6.84 -10.61 -3.96
N GLN A 155 7.69 -11.48 -4.50
CA GLN A 155 8.61 -12.33 -3.75
C GLN A 155 7.91 -13.12 -2.63
N ALA A 156 6.67 -13.50 -2.88
CA ALA A 156 5.74 -14.09 -1.93
C ALA A 156 5.31 -15.49 -2.35
N ARG A 157 4.74 -16.25 -1.42
CA ARG A 157 4.17 -17.56 -1.73
C ARG A 157 2.82 -17.37 -2.45
N PRO A 158 2.42 -18.32 -3.31
CA PRO A 158 1.19 -18.20 -4.08
C PRO A 158 0.00 -17.89 -3.18
N THR A 159 -0.80 -16.91 -3.58
CA THR A 159 -2.07 -16.54 -2.98
C THR A 159 -3.06 -16.14 -4.07
N ARG A 160 -4.31 -15.92 -3.68
CA ARG A 160 -5.34 -15.31 -4.53
C ARG A 160 -5.36 -13.80 -4.33
N PHE A 161 -5.88 -13.10 -5.31
CA PHE A 161 -6.03 -11.64 -5.32
C PHE A 161 -7.52 -11.26 -5.28
N LEU A 162 -7.79 -10.03 -4.89
CA LEU A 162 -9.11 -9.43 -4.96
C LEU A 162 -9.61 -9.41 -6.41
N SER A 163 -10.90 -9.60 -6.61
CA SER A 163 -11.59 -9.26 -7.86
C SER A 163 -12.13 -7.83 -7.81
N GLU A 164 -12.58 -7.29 -8.95
CA GLU A 164 -13.25 -5.98 -9.01
C GLU A 164 -14.45 -5.91 -8.03
N ARG A 165 -15.25 -6.98 -7.94
CA ARG A 165 -16.38 -7.07 -7.01
C ARG A 165 -15.95 -7.04 -5.54
N ASP A 166 -14.80 -7.63 -5.22
CA ASP A 166 -14.27 -7.60 -3.87
C ASP A 166 -13.84 -6.17 -3.50
N VAL A 167 -13.22 -5.44 -4.44
CA VAL A 167 -12.86 -4.02 -4.24
C VAL A 167 -14.11 -3.15 -4.07
N GLU A 168 -15.15 -3.34 -4.89
CA GLU A 168 -16.43 -2.65 -4.71
C GLU A 168 -17.04 -2.89 -3.32
N SER A 169 -16.94 -4.11 -2.80
CA SER A 169 -17.42 -4.44 -1.45
C SER A 169 -16.63 -3.76 -0.35
N LEU A 170 -15.32 -3.56 -0.53
CA LEU A 170 -14.47 -2.82 0.40
C LEU A 170 -14.81 -1.32 0.37
N LEU A 171 -15.00 -0.74 -0.81
CA LEU A 171 -15.40 0.68 -0.94
C LEU A 171 -16.76 0.95 -0.27
N ALA A 172 -17.70 0.00 -0.39
CA ALA A 172 -19.01 0.10 0.25
C ALA A 172 -18.94 0.17 1.79
N THR A 173 -17.82 -0.22 2.40
CA THR A 173 -17.58 -0.12 3.86
C THR A 173 -16.67 1.04 4.24
N GLY A 174 -16.46 2.01 3.34
CA GLY A 174 -15.71 3.24 3.62
C GLY A 174 -14.19 3.12 3.43
N HIS A 175 -13.72 2.05 2.80
CA HIS A 175 -12.32 1.91 2.39
C HIS A 175 -12.00 2.73 1.13
N GLU A 176 -10.71 2.86 0.83
CA GLU A 176 -10.19 3.67 -0.27
C GLU A 176 -9.34 2.81 -1.21
N VAL A 177 -9.12 3.30 -2.43
CA VAL A 177 -8.25 2.67 -3.43
C VAL A 177 -7.11 3.62 -3.77
N GLY A 178 -5.90 3.07 -3.78
CA GLY A 178 -4.67 3.72 -4.18
C GLY A 178 -4.00 3.01 -5.36
N ASN A 179 -3.11 3.71 -6.05
CA ASN A 179 -2.35 3.19 -7.19
C ASN A 179 -1.05 2.51 -6.71
N HIS A 180 -0.76 1.32 -7.23
CA HIS A 180 0.46 0.56 -6.92
C HIS A 180 1.22 0.10 -8.18
N THR A 181 1.24 0.95 -9.21
CA THR A 181 1.68 0.63 -10.59
C THR A 181 0.80 -0.42 -11.28
N LEU A 182 0.92 -0.54 -12.60
CA LEU A 182 0.11 -1.48 -13.36
C LEU A 182 0.51 -2.93 -13.05
N THR A 183 1.81 -3.22 -13.03
CA THR A 183 2.37 -4.57 -12.97
C THR A 183 3.30 -4.85 -11.79
N HIS A 184 3.33 -3.96 -10.79
CA HIS A 184 4.20 -4.04 -9.61
C HIS A 184 5.69 -4.00 -10.00
N VAL A 185 6.12 -2.87 -10.59
CA VAL A 185 7.50 -2.65 -11.05
C VAL A 185 8.36 -1.92 -10.01
N VAL A 186 9.67 -2.20 -9.99
CA VAL A 186 10.63 -1.35 -9.26
C VAL A 186 10.77 -0.04 -10.02
N CYS A 187 10.26 1.06 -9.47
CA CYS A 187 10.16 2.33 -10.18
C CYS A 187 11.53 2.92 -10.56
N SER A 188 12.55 2.75 -9.72
CA SER A 188 13.92 3.22 -10.01
C SER A 188 14.65 2.42 -11.09
N GLU A 189 14.22 1.19 -11.37
CA GLU A 189 14.82 0.30 -12.38
C GLU A 189 14.02 0.27 -13.69
N THR A 190 12.88 0.97 -13.74
CA THR A 190 12.00 1.00 -14.91
C THR A 190 12.30 2.23 -15.77
N PRO A 191 12.50 2.08 -17.10
CA PRO A 191 12.68 3.22 -18.01
C PRO A 191 11.53 4.23 -17.89
N ALA A 192 11.84 5.53 -17.99
CA ALA A 192 10.90 6.60 -17.68
C ALA A 192 9.61 6.58 -18.51
N ASP A 193 9.69 6.23 -19.80
CA ASP A 193 8.54 6.06 -20.69
C ASP A 193 7.63 4.91 -20.26
N GLN A 194 8.23 3.78 -19.89
CA GLN A 194 7.51 2.62 -19.35
C GLN A 194 6.93 2.91 -17.97
N LEU A 195 7.65 3.64 -17.12
CA LEU A 195 7.19 4.02 -15.79
C LEU A 195 6.00 4.98 -15.87
N ALA A 196 6.02 5.93 -16.80
CA ALA A 196 4.90 6.84 -17.04
C ALA A 196 3.63 6.05 -17.41
N ALA A 197 3.76 5.04 -18.28
CA ALA A 197 2.65 4.14 -18.63
C ALA A 197 2.20 3.30 -17.42
N GLU A 198 3.14 2.68 -16.69
CA GLU A 198 2.84 1.88 -15.49
C GLU A 198 2.06 2.66 -14.43
N ILE A 199 2.37 3.94 -14.22
CA ILE A 199 1.66 4.79 -13.25
C ILE A 199 0.35 5.29 -13.84
N GLY A 200 0.39 5.87 -15.04
CA GLY A 200 -0.75 6.55 -15.66
C GLY A 200 -1.87 5.61 -16.10
N GLU A 201 -1.54 4.49 -16.76
CA GLU A 201 -2.52 3.49 -17.17
C GLU A 201 -3.16 2.82 -15.94
N SER A 202 -2.36 2.58 -14.89
CA SER A 202 -2.89 2.04 -13.64
C SER A 202 -3.91 2.97 -12.99
N ARG A 203 -3.56 4.25 -12.85
CA ARG A 203 -4.46 5.27 -12.30
C ARG A 203 -5.75 5.35 -13.11
N ALA A 204 -5.65 5.49 -14.44
CA ALA A 204 -6.82 5.59 -15.32
C ALA A 204 -7.72 4.34 -15.24
N TRP A 205 -7.11 3.15 -15.18
CA TRP A 205 -7.86 1.89 -15.06
C TRP A 205 -8.62 1.81 -13.74
N LEU A 206 -7.98 2.15 -12.62
CA LEU A 206 -8.59 2.15 -11.29
C LEU A 206 -9.69 3.22 -11.20
N GLU A 207 -9.42 4.43 -11.68
CA GLU A 207 -10.38 5.54 -11.65
C GLU A 207 -11.65 5.24 -12.45
N SER A 208 -11.51 4.60 -13.61
CA SER A 208 -12.65 4.21 -14.44
C SER A 208 -13.60 3.21 -13.78
N ARG A 209 -13.18 2.54 -12.69
CA ARG A 209 -13.95 1.50 -11.99
C ARG A 209 -14.39 1.91 -10.59
N PHE A 210 -13.50 2.58 -9.87
CA PHE A 210 -13.59 2.73 -8.42
C PHE A 210 -13.71 4.19 -7.96
N GLY A 211 -13.63 5.16 -8.89
CA GLY A 211 -13.63 6.58 -8.55
C GLY A 211 -12.22 7.10 -8.26
N PRO A 212 -12.08 8.29 -7.63
CA PRO A 212 -10.79 8.98 -7.52
C PRO A 212 -9.68 8.14 -6.88
N VAL A 213 -8.48 8.17 -7.48
CA VAL A 213 -7.27 7.48 -6.97
C VAL A 213 -6.16 8.51 -6.74
N PRO A 214 -6.25 9.35 -5.70
CA PRO A 214 -5.32 10.45 -5.48
C PRO A 214 -3.99 10.00 -4.85
N HIS A 215 -3.89 8.76 -4.37
CA HIS A 215 -2.74 8.27 -3.62
C HIS A 215 -1.99 7.17 -4.37
N PHE A 216 -0.67 7.19 -4.25
CA PHE A 216 0.23 6.20 -4.81
C PHE A 216 1.02 5.52 -3.69
N ALA A 217 1.41 4.27 -3.86
CA ALA A 217 2.43 3.61 -3.04
C ALA A 217 3.52 3.01 -3.91
N TRP A 218 4.78 3.19 -3.53
CA TRP A 218 5.92 2.66 -4.25
C TRP A 218 6.00 1.14 -4.05
N PRO A 219 5.94 0.30 -5.11
CA PRO A 219 6.25 -1.12 -4.99
C PRO A 219 7.59 -1.31 -4.28
N TYR A 220 7.66 -2.26 -3.36
CA TYR A 220 8.81 -2.54 -2.47
C TYR A 220 9.18 -1.41 -1.47
N GLY A 221 8.91 -0.15 -1.80
CA GLY A 221 8.78 0.99 -0.88
C GLY A 221 10.04 1.56 -0.22
N GLN A 222 11.19 0.88 -0.28
CA GLN A 222 12.48 1.43 0.17
C GLN A 222 12.99 2.55 -0.75
N MET A 223 13.85 3.40 -0.22
CA MET A 223 14.34 4.60 -0.92
C MET A 223 15.09 4.36 -2.23
N HIS A 224 15.67 3.18 -2.39
CA HIS A 224 16.35 2.81 -3.63
C HIS A 224 15.39 2.26 -4.69
N HIS A 225 14.12 2.02 -4.37
CA HIS A 225 13.12 1.50 -5.32
C HIS A 225 12.41 2.61 -6.12
N PHE A 226 12.65 3.87 -5.82
CA PHE A 226 12.12 5.01 -6.58
C PHE A 226 13.18 6.11 -6.74
N SER A 227 12.98 6.96 -7.74
CA SER A 227 13.91 8.01 -8.15
C SER A 227 13.19 9.37 -8.22
N THR A 228 13.94 10.46 -8.32
CA THR A 228 13.34 11.79 -8.53
C THR A 228 12.51 11.85 -9.82
N THR A 229 12.91 11.10 -10.85
CA THR A 229 12.09 10.92 -12.06
C THR A 229 10.77 10.21 -11.76
N ALA A 230 10.78 9.18 -10.91
CA ALA A 230 9.55 8.51 -10.49
C ALA A 230 8.63 9.45 -9.70
N GLU A 231 9.19 10.25 -8.78
CA GLU A 231 8.46 11.28 -8.02
C GLU A 231 7.78 12.30 -8.95
N GLN A 232 8.51 12.80 -9.96
CA GLN A 232 7.96 13.72 -10.97
C GLN A 232 6.81 13.08 -11.74
N LEU A 233 6.97 11.85 -12.21
CA LEU A 233 5.92 11.14 -12.97
C LEU A 233 4.67 10.87 -12.11
N VAL A 234 4.83 10.54 -10.83
CA VAL A 234 3.69 10.38 -9.91
C VAL A 234 2.96 11.72 -9.70
N ALA A 235 3.69 12.83 -9.57
CA ALA A 235 3.11 14.15 -9.45
C ALA A 235 2.37 14.58 -10.74
N GLU A 236 2.99 14.40 -11.91
CA GLU A 236 2.43 14.74 -13.23
C GLU A 236 1.18 13.92 -13.56
N THR A 237 1.11 12.69 -13.05
CA THR A 237 -0.10 11.86 -13.13
C THR A 237 -1.15 12.26 -12.11
N GLY A 238 -1.03 13.38 -11.40
CA GLY A 238 -2.07 13.99 -10.57
C GLY A 238 -2.29 13.33 -9.21
N HIS A 239 -1.36 12.50 -8.73
CA HIS A 239 -1.40 11.99 -7.36
C HIS A 239 -0.95 13.08 -6.38
N VAL A 240 -1.57 13.13 -5.20
CA VAL A 240 -1.27 14.11 -4.14
C VAL A 240 -0.30 13.56 -3.09
N SER A 241 -0.15 12.23 -3.01
CA SER A 241 0.81 11.60 -2.10
C SER A 241 1.38 10.30 -2.67
N ALA A 242 2.63 9.99 -2.32
CA ALA A 242 3.29 8.73 -2.64
C ALA A 242 3.92 8.08 -1.39
N ALA A 243 3.48 6.87 -1.04
CA ALA A 243 3.86 6.21 0.20
C ALA A 243 4.98 5.17 0.02
N GLY A 244 6.05 5.30 0.80
CA GLY A 244 7.11 4.29 0.92
C GLY A 244 6.86 3.32 2.09
N VAL A 245 7.88 2.55 2.46
CA VAL A 245 7.88 1.73 3.69
C VAL A 245 8.98 2.14 4.68
N VAL A 246 9.50 3.36 4.51
CA VAL A 246 10.38 4.00 5.49
C VAL A 246 9.54 4.36 6.71
N ARG A 247 9.95 3.88 7.89
CA ARG A 247 9.27 4.15 9.16
C ARG A 247 9.30 5.63 9.52
N GLY A 248 8.24 6.11 10.15
CA GLY A 248 8.13 7.47 10.64
C GLY A 248 6.70 7.86 10.96
N ALA A 249 6.55 9.04 11.56
CA ALA A 249 5.28 9.67 11.87
C ALA A 249 5.40 11.18 11.65
N TYR A 250 4.28 11.89 11.71
CA TYR A 250 4.22 13.34 11.50
C TYR A 250 3.78 14.03 12.77
N ARG A 251 4.61 14.91 13.32
CA ARG A 251 4.35 15.64 14.59
C ARG A 251 4.28 17.15 14.38
N LYS A 252 3.72 17.83 15.39
CA LYS A 252 3.74 19.30 15.49
C LYS A 252 5.13 19.92 15.34
N GLU A 253 6.15 19.30 15.92
CA GLU A 253 7.53 19.81 15.88
C GLU A 253 8.29 19.39 14.63
N ASP A 254 7.73 18.47 13.83
CA ASP A 254 8.28 18.18 12.51
C ASP A 254 7.81 19.33 11.60
N SER A 255 8.59 20.41 11.54
CA SER A 255 8.38 21.47 10.56
C SER A 255 8.20 20.84 9.18
N LEU A 256 7.07 21.13 8.50
CA LEU A 256 6.94 20.84 7.07
C LEU A 256 8.11 21.52 6.36
N PRO A 257 9.08 20.80 5.80
CA PRO A 257 10.18 21.43 5.12
C PRO A 257 9.67 21.80 3.74
N VAL A 258 9.97 23.03 3.39
CA VAL A 258 9.95 23.47 2.02
C VAL A 258 11.24 22.92 1.40
N SER A 259 11.09 22.09 0.36
CA SER A 259 12.16 21.66 -0.57
C SER A 259 13.46 21.12 0.08
N GLY A 260 13.61 19.80 0.12
CA GLY A 260 14.90 19.16 0.42
C GLY A 260 15.08 17.89 -0.37
N ASP A 261 16.29 17.66 -0.87
CA ASP A 261 16.68 16.38 -1.48
C ASP A 261 16.58 15.28 -0.41
N PHE A 262 15.54 14.44 -0.53
CA PHE A 262 15.25 13.33 0.38
C PHE A 262 16.49 12.46 0.63
N ARG A 263 17.43 12.39 -0.33
CA ARG A 263 18.61 11.52 -0.29
C ARG A 263 19.74 12.06 0.58
N ALA A 264 19.82 13.37 0.81
CA ALA A 264 21.01 14.01 1.38
C ALA A 264 20.92 14.26 2.89
N ASP A 265 19.71 14.47 3.42
CA ASP A 265 19.49 14.76 4.84
C ASP A 265 18.04 14.38 5.21
N PRO A 266 17.77 13.55 6.25
CA PRO A 266 16.41 13.18 6.61
C PRO A 266 15.77 14.22 7.57
N PRO A 267 15.32 15.37 7.04
CA PRO A 267 14.05 15.95 7.46
C PRO A 267 13.21 16.33 6.23
N SER A 268 12.20 15.54 5.92
CA SER A 268 10.78 15.95 5.99
C SER A 268 10.16 16.22 4.59
N SER A 269 8.85 16.12 4.46
CA SER A 269 8.18 15.24 3.47
C SER A 269 7.59 15.88 2.20
N LEU A 270 7.96 17.09 1.81
CA LEU A 270 7.34 17.77 0.68
C LEU A 270 8.37 18.03 -0.43
N VAL A 271 8.14 17.43 -1.61
CA VAL A 271 8.92 17.75 -2.81
C VAL A 271 8.16 18.85 -3.55
N THR A 272 8.60 20.10 -3.39
CA THR A 272 8.10 21.19 -4.22
C THR A 272 8.82 21.14 -5.56
N PHE A 273 8.05 20.99 -6.62
CA PHE A 273 8.55 21.16 -7.97
C PHE A 273 8.32 22.62 -8.41
N GLY A 274 9.04 23.10 -9.44
CA GLY A 274 9.07 24.52 -9.81
C GLY A 274 7.69 25.17 -10.07
N PRO A 275 7.63 26.50 -10.24
CA PRO A 275 6.38 27.23 -10.37
C PRO A 275 5.49 26.64 -11.49
N GLY A 276 4.37 26.03 -11.09
CA GLY A 276 3.41 25.38 -11.99
C GLY A 276 3.24 23.85 -11.80
N GLN A 277 4.01 23.20 -10.93
CA GLN A 277 3.85 21.76 -10.61
C GLN A 277 3.12 21.52 -9.28
N THR A 278 2.39 20.41 -9.21
CA THR A 278 1.68 19.92 -8.02
C THR A 278 2.67 19.43 -6.95
N ASP A 279 2.49 19.89 -5.70
CA ASP A 279 3.23 19.39 -4.55
C ASP A 279 2.89 17.91 -4.30
N LEU A 280 3.88 17.02 -4.43
CA LEU A 280 3.72 15.60 -4.11
C LEU A 280 4.21 15.34 -2.68
N LEU A 281 3.32 14.85 -1.81
CA LEU A 281 3.69 14.47 -0.46
C LEU A 281 4.32 13.06 -0.44
N ILE A 282 5.59 12.96 -0.07
CA ILE A 282 6.26 11.66 0.10
C ILE A 282 6.01 11.15 1.52
N LEU A 283 5.23 10.08 1.62
CA LEU A 283 4.78 9.53 2.89
C LEU A 283 5.68 8.42 3.44
N ARG A 284 5.96 8.51 4.74
CA ARG A 284 6.54 7.45 5.57
C ARG A 284 5.43 6.56 6.12
N ARG A 285 5.67 5.26 6.20
CA ARG A 285 4.73 4.26 6.75
C ARG A 285 5.45 3.28 7.64
N ASP A 286 4.78 2.88 8.72
CA ASP A 286 5.22 1.76 9.53
C ASP A 286 4.65 0.45 9.02
N GLN A 287 5.54 -0.48 8.67
CA GLN A 287 5.11 -1.85 8.41
C GLN A 287 4.53 -2.48 9.67
N LEU A 288 3.27 -2.89 9.54
CA LEU A 288 2.54 -3.63 10.56
C LEU A 288 2.24 -5.03 10.04
N TRP A 289 2.92 -6.01 10.63
CA TRP A 289 2.72 -7.42 10.31
C TRP A 289 1.65 -8.00 11.23
N ALA A 290 0.49 -8.38 10.69
CA ALA A 290 -0.61 -8.91 11.49
C ALA A 290 -0.25 -10.19 12.27
N ALA A 291 0.66 -11.02 11.74
CA ALA A 291 1.22 -12.18 12.43
C ALA A 291 2.29 -11.84 13.50
N ALA A 292 2.73 -10.59 13.62
CA ALA A 292 3.67 -10.23 14.67
C ALA A 292 2.96 -10.24 16.04
N PRO A 293 3.67 -10.62 17.12
CA PRO A 293 3.14 -10.42 18.46
C PRO A 293 2.74 -8.96 18.67
N ILE A 294 1.63 -8.73 19.36
CA ILE A 294 1.10 -7.38 19.61
C ILE A 294 2.15 -6.45 20.22
N GLU A 295 3.03 -6.98 21.08
CA GLU A 295 4.07 -6.22 21.76
C GLU A 295 5.12 -5.66 20.79
N GLU A 296 5.37 -6.34 19.67
CA GLU A 296 6.26 -5.84 18.63
C GLU A 296 5.64 -4.62 17.93
N ALA A 297 4.37 -4.69 17.58
CA ALA A 297 3.65 -3.58 16.97
C ALA A 297 3.56 -2.36 17.91
N LEU A 298 3.23 -2.59 19.18
CA LEU A 298 3.15 -1.54 20.19
C LEU A 298 4.52 -0.94 20.50
N TYR A 299 5.58 -1.75 20.52
CA TYR A 299 6.95 -1.27 20.73
C TYR A 299 7.36 -0.26 19.65
N PHE A 300 7.22 -0.61 18.37
CA PHE A 300 7.58 0.30 17.29
C PHE A 300 6.66 1.52 17.23
N THR A 301 5.35 1.33 17.44
CA THR A 301 4.40 2.44 17.51
C THR A 301 4.77 3.44 18.60
N ALA A 302 5.06 2.96 19.82
CA ALA A 302 5.44 3.84 20.92
C ALA A 302 6.79 4.52 20.68
N ARG A 303 7.78 3.81 20.12
CA ARG A 303 9.06 4.42 19.74
C ARG A 303 8.89 5.56 18.74
N ASN A 304 8.00 5.41 17.76
CA ASN A 304 7.66 6.48 16.83
C ASN A 304 6.89 7.64 17.45
N GLY A 305 6.38 7.50 18.68
CA GLY A 305 5.87 8.60 19.50
C GLY A 305 6.93 9.23 20.43
N LEU A 306 8.02 8.52 20.73
CA LEU A 306 9.10 9.02 21.60
C LEU A 306 10.25 9.66 20.81
N GLU A 307 10.60 9.13 19.64
CA GLU A 307 11.81 9.51 18.88
C GLU A 307 11.48 10.56 17.81
N ARG A 308 12.17 11.70 17.79
CA ARG A 308 11.96 12.71 16.73
C ARG A 308 12.33 12.13 15.36
N SER A 309 11.67 12.59 14.30
CA SER A 309 11.74 12.08 12.92
C SER A 309 13.13 12.13 12.24
N GLY A 310 14.15 12.66 12.94
CA GLY A 310 15.57 12.67 12.54
C GLY A 310 16.52 11.92 13.48
N ALA A 311 16.03 11.24 14.52
CA ALA A 311 16.86 10.55 15.52
C ALA A 311 16.90 9.02 15.38
N LEU A 312 16.25 8.46 14.36
CA LEU A 312 16.42 7.04 14.08
C LEU A 312 17.87 6.87 13.55
N PRO A 313 18.77 6.15 14.24
CA PRO A 313 19.62 5.27 13.48
C PRO A 313 18.62 4.42 12.71
N VAL A 314 18.67 4.53 11.38
CA VAL A 314 18.07 3.51 10.54
C VAL A 314 18.56 2.22 11.19
N LEU A 315 17.66 1.40 11.73
CA LEU A 315 17.97 0.00 11.80
C LEU A 315 17.99 -0.43 10.33
N THR A 316 19.07 -0.04 9.64
CA THR A 316 19.60 -0.70 8.47
C THR A 316 20.10 -2.02 9.01
N ASP A 317 19.19 -2.84 9.50
CA ASP A 317 19.35 -4.21 9.08
C ASP A 317 19.01 -4.13 7.59
N PRO A 318 20.00 -4.34 6.71
CA PRO A 318 19.67 -4.54 5.32
C PRO A 318 18.56 -5.59 5.31
N VAL A 319 17.52 -5.39 4.52
CA VAL A 319 16.99 -6.57 3.80
C VAL A 319 18.27 -7.12 3.17
N PRO A 320 18.83 -8.24 3.66
CA PRO A 320 20.09 -8.71 3.13
C PRO A 320 19.91 -8.78 1.62
N PRO A 321 20.87 -8.32 0.80
CA PRO A 321 20.92 -8.76 -0.57
C PRO A 321 21.09 -10.29 -0.49
N GLY A 322 19.97 -11.02 -0.45
CA GLY A 322 19.94 -12.40 0.04
C GLY A 322 18.75 -12.85 0.90
N THR A 323 17.79 -12.02 1.35
CA THR A 323 16.48 -12.58 1.79
C THR A 323 15.57 -12.88 0.62
N ASN A 324 16.13 -13.53 -0.39
CA ASN A 324 15.41 -14.53 -1.15
C ASN A 324 15.12 -15.70 -0.20
N GLY A 325 14.09 -15.58 0.64
CA GLY A 325 13.47 -16.71 1.33
C GLY A 325 12.78 -17.70 0.39
N LEU A 326 13.03 -17.58 -0.92
CA LEU A 326 12.62 -18.46 -2.00
C LEU A 326 13.75 -18.71 -3.03
N ALA A 327 15.03 -18.48 -2.70
CA ALA A 327 16.19 -18.79 -3.57
C ALA A 327 16.47 -20.30 -3.80
N HIS A 328 15.43 -21.14 -3.82
CA HIS A 328 15.54 -22.54 -4.24
C HIS A 328 14.49 -22.96 -5.27
N TRP A 329 13.85 -22.02 -5.97
CA TRP A 329 13.04 -22.34 -7.17
C TRP A 329 13.83 -22.23 -8.48
N ASP A 330 15.15 -22.08 -8.41
CA ASP A 330 16.06 -22.19 -9.55
C ASP A 330 16.21 -23.66 -10.00
N ALA A 331 15.17 -24.21 -10.63
CA ALA A 331 15.29 -25.40 -11.48
C ALA A 331 14.09 -25.65 -12.42
N VAL A 332 13.20 -24.67 -12.66
CA VAL A 332 12.25 -24.78 -13.77
C VAL A 332 12.50 -23.61 -14.71
N ALA A 333 13.34 -23.87 -15.73
CA ALA A 333 13.49 -22.99 -16.86
C ALA A 333 12.11 -22.69 -17.46
N TRP A 334 11.61 -21.48 -17.25
CA TRP A 334 10.33 -21.03 -17.82
C TRP A 334 10.59 -20.05 -18.97
N PRO A 335 9.87 -20.14 -20.09
CA PRO A 335 10.16 -19.36 -21.29
C PRO A 335 10.14 -17.86 -21.03
N GLN A 336 11.16 -17.17 -21.56
CA GLN A 336 11.28 -15.72 -21.56
C GLN A 336 10.00 -15.06 -22.05
N ALA A 337 9.49 -14.11 -21.27
CA ALA A 337 8.30 -13.33 -21.60
C ALA A 337 8.62 -12.33 -22.73
N SER A 338 8.42 -12.75 -23.98
CA SER A 338 7.99 -11.84 -25.03
C SER A 338 6.47 -11.99 -25.18
N LYS A 339 5.77 -10.86 -25.31
CA LYS A 339 4.30 -10.67 -25.47
C LYS A 339 3.53 -10.25 -24.21
N ALA A 340 3.88 -9.07 -23.67
CA ALA A 340 2.92 -8.22 -22.94
C ALA A 340 1.83 -7.61 -23.87
N ALA A 341 1.92 -7.81 -25.19
CA ALA A 341 0.99 -7.26 -26.19
C ALA A 341 -0.35 -8.02 -26.36
N GLN A 342 -0.66 -9.02 -25.53
CA GLN A 342 -1.86 -9.86 -25.69
C GLN A 342 -3.04 -9.53 -24.77
N TYR A 343 -2.92 -8.53 -23.90
CA TYR A 343 -4.01 -8.08 -23.02
C TYR A 343 -4.62 -6.72 -23.42
N ALA A 344 -4.37 -6.26 -24.64
CA ALA A 344 -5.13 -5.14 -25.21
C ALA A 344 -6.58 -5.60 -25.46
N PRO A 345 -7.62 -4.85 -25.01
CA PRO A 345 -9.00 -5.18 -25.31
C PRO A 345 -9.21 -5.18 -26.84
N SER A 346 -9.88 -6.22 -27.37
CA SER A 346 -10.13 -6.32 -28.81
C SER A 346 -10.97 -5.13 -29.31
N PRO A 347 -10.73 -4.57 -30.50
CA PRO A 347 -11.44 -3.39 -31.00
C PRO A 347 -12.91 -3.63 -31.38
N ARG A 348 -13.55 -4.73 -30.95
CA ARG A 348 -14.90 -5.13 -31.38
C ARG A 348 -16.07 -4.66 -30.51
N THR A 349 -15.86 -3.82 -29.50
CA THR A 349 -16.97 -3.22 -28.72
C THR A 349 -17.15 -1.71 -28.90
N ALA A 350 -16.33 -1.05 -29.72
CA ALA A 350 -16.44 0.40 -29.98
C ALA A 350 -17.36 0.79 -31.16
N ALA A 351 -18.01 -0.18 -31.83
CA ALA A 351 -18.86 0.07 -32.99
C ALA A 351 -20.29 -0.43 -32.76
N ARG A 352 -21.02 0.18 -31.82
CA ARG A 352 -22.50 0.05 -31.79
C ARG A 352 -23.29 1.25 -31.28
N ASN A 353 -22.65 2.34 -30.87
CA ASN A 353 -23.35 3.56 -30.42
C ASN A 353 -22.94 4.80 -31.24
N VAL A 354 -23.06 4.74 -32.57
CA VAL A 354 -23.19 5.94 -33.41
C VAL A 354 -24.09 5.56 -34.60
N ARG A 355 -25.41 5.76 -34.47
CA ARG A 355 -26.39 5.98 -35.54
C ARG A 355 -27.80 5.97 -34.95
N SER A 356 -28.25 7.12 -34.44
CA SER A 356 -29.67 7.53 -34.44
C SER A 356 -29.82 8.98 -33.96
N SER A 357 -29.17 9.92 -34.63
CA SER A 357 -29.51 11.34 -34.50
C SER A 357 -29.32 12.04 -35.85
N THR A 358 -30.22 11.76 -36.80
CA THR A 358 -30.46 12.58 -37.99
C THR A 358 -31.64 12.00 -38.76
N ALA A 359 -32.84 12.50 -38.47
CA ALA A 359 -33.98 12.64 -39.38
C ALA A 359 -35.28 12.80 -38.58
N ARG A 360 -35.68 14.04 -38.29
CA ARG A 360 -37.08 14.48 -38.16
C ARG A 360 -37.11 16.01 -38.07
N SER A 361 -36.97 16.65 -39.21
CA SER A 361 -37.42 18.03 -39.43
C SER A 361 -38.00 18.14 -40.84
N SER A 362 -39.30 17.93 -40.95
CA SER A 362 -40.20 18.57 -41.92
C SER A 362 -41.57 17.91 -41.83
N GLN A 363 -42.61 18.72 -42.03
CA GLN A 363 -44.05 18.43 -41.99
C GLN A 363 -44.72 18.55 -40.62
N MET A 364 -45.12 19.78 -40.29
CA MET A 364 -46.49 20.09 -39.93
C MET A 364 -46.67 21.61 -39.92
N ASP A 365 -47.09 22.15 -41.05
CA ASP A 365 -47.80 23.43 -41.10
C ASP A 365 -48.91 23.30 -42.15
N GLN A 366 -50.12 22.98 -41.67
CA GLN A 366 -51.40 23.13 -42.34
C GLN A 366 -52.48 22.70 -41.34
N PHE A 367 -53.10 23.68 -40.69
CA PHE A 367 -54.55 23.90 -40.64
C PHE A 367 -54.85 25.02 -39.62
N ARG A 368 -55.07 26.23 -40.13
CA ARG A 368 -55.90 27.27 -39.50
C ARG A 368 -57.30 27.15 -40.10
N THR A 369 -58.29 26.91 -39.26
CA THR A 369 -59.56 27.66 -39.14
C THR A 369 -60.23 27.24 -37.87
#